data_AF-A0AAW8DT60-F1
#
_entry.id   AF-A0AAW8DT60-F1
#
_cell.length_a   1.000
_cell.length_b   1.000
_cell.length_c   1.000
_cell.angle_alpha   90.00
_cell.angle_beta   90.00
_cell.angle_gamma   90.00
#
_symmetry.space_group_name_H-M   'P 1'
#
loop_
_entity.id
_entity.type
_entity.pdbx_description
1 polymer ?
#
loop_
_entity_poly.entity_id
_entity_poly.type
_entity_poly.pdbx_seq_one_letter_code
_entity_poly.pdbx_strand_id
1 'polypeptide(L)'
;MPNIATILKAEISRVARKEVRAEIETLRKASAQHRSAIAALRRQVDSLEKELRRVHKGAARVRSSPDAAASTEQAPARRFSAARLAAHRGKLGLSAAAYGQLVGVSGQTIYHWEQGKARPRAAQLQALAGVRGMGKRDVQQHLSAA
;
A
#
# COMPACT_ATOMS: atom_id res chain seq x y z
N MET A 1 -46.01 -30.96 -53.47
CA MET A 1 -44.99 -30.05 -54.01
C MET A 1 -44.44 -29.21 -52.85
N PRO A 2 -43.13 -29.22 -52.56
CA PRO A 2 -42.57 -28.35 -51.53
C PRO A 2 -42.79 -26.87 -51.88
N ASN A 3 -43.19 -26.04 -50.90
CA ASN A 3 -43.40 -24.61 -51.09
C ASN A 3 -42.03 -23.89 -51.12
N ILE A 4 -41.62 -23.39 -52.27
CA ILE A 4 -40.31 -22.74 -52.46
C ILE A 4 -40.13 -21.55 -51.52
N ALA A 5 -41.20 -20.79 -51.25
CA ALA A 5 -41.13 -19.62 -50.37
C ALA A 5 -40.82 -20.01 -48.91
N THR A 6 -41.28 -21.18 -48.45
CA THR A 6 -40.98 -21.64 -47.07
C THR A 6 -39.53 -22.12 -46.97
N ILE A 7 -39.03 -22.81 -47.99
CA ILE A 7 -37.64 -23.26 -48.05
C ILE A 7 -36.68 -22.06 -48.07
N LEU A 8 -36.95 -21.06 -48.92
CA LEU A 8 -36.11 -19.85 -49.01
C LEU A 8 -36.08 -19.06 -47.69
N LYS A 9 -37.23 -18.87 -47.05
CA LYS A 9 -37.31 -18.19 -45.73
C LYS A 9 -36.54 -18.94 -44.65
N ALA A 10 -36.62 -20.27 -44.65
CA ALA A 10 -35.87 -21.10 -43.71
C ALA A 10 -34.35 -20.96 -43.93
N GLU A 11 -33.93 -20.92 -45.19
CA GLU A 11 -32.52 -20.78 -45.57
C GLU A 11 -31.96 -19.39 -45.24
N ILE A 12 -32.70 -18.32 -45.54
CA ILE A 12 -32.36 -16.95 -45.13
C ILE A 12 -32.21 -16.87 -43.61
N SER A 13 -33.16 -17.44 -42.86
CA SER A 13 -33.10 -17.45 -41.39
C SER A 13 -31.93 -18.27 -40.85
N ARG A 14 -31.53 -19.33 -41.55
CA ARG A 14 -30.37 -20.16 -41.19
C ARG A 14 -29.07 -19.39 -41.41
N VAL A 15 -28.90 -18.76 -42.56
CA VAL A 15 -27.71 -17.95 -42.89
C VAL A 15 -27.62 -16.73 -41.98
N ALA A 16 -28.71 -15.97 -41.80
CA ALA A 16 -28.72 -14.81 -40.89
C ALA A 16 -28.30 -15.18 -39.46
N ARG A 17 -28.80 -16.30 -38.92
CA ARG A 17 -28.37 -16.80 -37.60
C ARG A 17 -26.90 -17.22 -37.57
N LYS A 18 -26.37 -17.77 -38.67
CA LYS A 18 -24.96 -18.16 -38.78
C LYS A 18 -24.05 -16.92 -38.77
N GLU A 19 -24.37 -15.90 -39.56
CA GLU A 19 -23.60 -14.65 -39.64
C GLU A 19 -23.64 -13.90 -38.30
N VAL A 20 -24.83 -13.72 -37.71
CA VAL A 20 -24.96 -13.08 -36.38
C VAL A 20 -24.14 -13.82 -35.33
N ARG A 21 -24.13 -15.16 -35.37
CA ARG A 21 -23.34 -15.95 -34.43
C ARG A 21 -21.84 -15.74 -34.63
N ALA A 22 -21.37 -15.67 -35.87
CA ALA A 22 -19.97 -15.42 -36.18
C ALA A 22 -19.52 -14.04 -35.65
N GLU A 23 -20.33 -13.00 -35.89
CA GLU A 23 -20.06 -11.63 -35.44
C GLU A 23 -19.99 -11.51 -33.91
N ILE A 24 -20.91 -12.16 -33.18
CA ILE A 24 -20.96 -12.03 -31.71
C ILE A 24 -20.03 -12.99 -30.95
N GLU A 25 -19.41 -13.96 -31.62
CA GLU A 25 -18.63 -15.02 -30.96
C GLU A 25 -17.42 -14.44 -30.21
N THR A 26 -16.75 -13.45 -30.80
CA THR A 26 -15.61 -12.75 -30.19
C THR A 26 -16.05 -12.01 -28.92
N LEU A 27 -17.14 -11.25 -29.00
CA LEU A 27 -17.74 -10.53 -27.87
C LEU A 27 -18.20 -11.48 -26.76
N ARG A 28 -18.80 -12.63 -27.13
CA ARG A 28 -19.24 -13.65 -26.18
C ARG A 28 -18.06 -14.24 -25.40
N LYS A 29 -16.95 -14.53 -26.09
CA LYS A 29 -15.70 -15.00 -25.48
C LYS A 29 -15.11 -13.94 -24.55
N ALA A 30 -15.00 -12.69 -25.00
CA ALA A 30 -14.50 -11.59 -24.18
C ALA A 30 -15.37 -11.39 -22.92
N SER A 31 -16.69 -11.40 -23.05
CA SER A 31 -17.62 -11.30 -21.92
C SER A 31 -17.46 -12.45 -20.91
N ALA A 32 -17.28 -13.69 -21.39
CA ALA A 32 -17.02 -14.83 -20.51
C ALA A 32 -15.69 -14.69 -19.76
N GLN A 33 -14.63 -14.26 -20.46
CA GLN A 33 -13.33 -13.98 -19.86
C GLN A 33 -13.41 -12.87 -18.81
N HIS A 34 -14.04 -11.73 -19.13
CA HIS A 34 -14.23 -10.63 -18.17
C HIS A 34 -15.00 -11.06 -16.93
N ARG A 35 -16.09 -11.84 -17.08
CA ARG A 35 -16.83 -12.36 -15.91
C ARG A 35 -15.94 -13.23 -15.02
N SER A 36 -15.08 -14.07 -15.60
CA SER A 36 -14.14 -14.88 -14.84
C SER A 36 -13.07 -14.03 -14.13
N ALA A 37 -12.54 -13.01 -14.82
CA ALA A 37 -11.56 -12.08 -14.24
C ALA A 37 -12.15 -11.27 -13.09
N ILE A 38 -13.38 -10.76 -13.23
CA ILE A 38 -14.10 -10.06 -12.17
C ILE A 38 -14.30 -10.97 -10.95
N ALA A 39 -14.69 -12.23 -11.17
CA ALA A 39 -14.85 -13.19 -10.08
C ALA A 39 -13.51 -13.47 -9.36
N ALA A 40 -12.41 -13.60 -10.10
CA ALA A 40 -11.08 -13.78 -9.54
C ALA A 40 -10.63 -12.57 -8.72
N LEU A 41 -10.80 -11.36 -9.26
CA LEU A 41 -10.48 -10.11 -8.56
C LEU A 41 -11.30 -9.94 -7.28
N ARG A 42 -12.61 -10.22 -7.31
CA ARG A 42 -13.45 -10.17 -6.11
C ARG A 42 -12.93 -11.12 -5.01
N ARG A 43 -12.55 -12.36 -5.37
CA ARG A 43 -11.96 -13.31 -4.41
C ARG A 43 -10.63 -12.82 -3.84
N GLN A 44 -9.79 -12.18 -4.66
CA GLN A 44 -8.53 -11.60 -4.20
C GLN A 44 -8.78 -10.44 -3.23
N VAL A 45 -9.73 -9.55 -3.53
CA VAL A 45 -10.14 -8.47 -2.62
C VAL A 45 -10.63 -9.05 -1.29
N ASP A 46 -11.53 -10.03 -1.32
CA ASP A 46 -12.03 -10.67 -0.10
C ASP A 46 -10.90 -11.31 0.74
N SER A 47 -9.89 -11.90 0.09
CA SER A 47 -8.73 -12.49 0.76
C SER A 47 -7.87 -11.41 1.43
N LEU A 48 -7.55 -10.34 0.69
CA LEU A 48 -6.76 -9.23 1.20
C LEU A 48 -7.47 -8.51 2.34
N GLU A 49 -8.78 -8.31 2.26
CA GLU A 49 -9.57 -7.75 3.35
C GLU A 49 -9.52 -8.63 4.61
N LYS A 50 -9.58 -9.96 4.47
CA LYS A 50 -9.43 -10.90 5.59
C LYS A 50 -8.03 -10.83 6.19
N GLU A 51 -6.99 -10.76 5.37
CA GLU A 51 -5.61 -10.60 5.82
C GLU A 51 -5.41 -9.28 6.57
N LEU A 52 -5.91 -8.17 6.01
CA LEU A 52 -5.89 -6.86 6.68
C LEU A 52 -6.61 -6.92 8.03
N ARG A 53 -7.79 -7.56 8.11
CA ARG A 53 -8.49 -7.75 9.40
C ARG A 53 -7.67 -8.59 10.38
N ARG A 54 -6.99 -9.65 9.92
CA ARG A 54 -6.11 -10.47 10.77
C ARG A 54 -4.92 -9.66 11.29
N VAL A 55 -4.26 -8.89 10.43
CA VAL A 55 -3.14 -8.01 10.81
C VAL A 55 -3.61 -6.94 11.79
N HIS A 56 -4.73 -6.27 11.52
CA HIS A 56 -5.29 -5.27 12.44
C HIS A 56 -5.69 -5.86 13.79
N LYS A 57 -6.30 -7.07 13.81
CA LYS A 57 -6.64 -7.77 15.05
C LYS A 57 -5.40 -8.24 15.81
N GLY A 58 -4.37 -8.71 15.11
CA GLY A 58 -3.07 -9.05 15.69
C GLY A 58 -2.39 -7.83 16.33
N ALA A 59 -2.37 -6.70 15.63
CA ALA A 59 -1.84 -5.43 16.14
C ALA A 59 -2.67 -4.86 17.30
N ALA A 60 -3.98 -5.10 17.34
CA ALA A 60 -4.83 -4.74 18.48
C ALA A 60 -4.55 -5.65 19.69
N ARG A 61 -4.41 -6.96 19.48
CA ARG A 61 -4.14 -7.95 20.54
C ARG A 61 -2.75 -7.77 21.16
N VAL A 62 -1.74 -7.45 20.36
CA VAL A 62 -0.39 -7.09 20.85
C VAL A 62 -0.41 -5.80 21.68
N ARG A 63 -1.34 -4.87 21.41
CA ARG A 63 -1.51 -3.64 22.21
C ARG A 63 -2.31 -3.85 23.50
N SER A 64 -3.08 -4.92 23.61
CA SER A 64 -4.01 -5.16 24.72
C SER A 64 -3.57 -6.25 25.70
N SER A 65 -2.43 -6.91 25.49
CA SER A 65 -1.88 -7.88 26.45
C SER A 65 -0.92 -7.17 27.42
N PRO A 66 -1.23 -7.10 28.73
CA PRO A 66 -0.33 -6.54 29.73
C PRO A 66 0.75 -7.52 30.21
N ASP A 67 0.77 -8.77 29.72
CA ASP A 67 1.62 -9.81 30.28
C ASP A 67 2.26 -10.68 29.19
N ALA A 68 3.50 -10.33 28.86
CA ALA A 68 4.48 -11.17 28.17
C ALA A 68 5.86 -10.55 28.41
N ALA A 69 6.27 -10.48 29.68
CA ALA A 69 7.67 -10.47 30.02
C ALA A 69 8.26 -11.85 29.69
N ALA A 70 9.46 -11.86 29.12
CA ALA A 70 10.28 -13.02 28.77
C ALA A 70 9.83 -13.85 27.54
N SER A 71 10.33 -13.47 26.37
CA SER A 71 11.35 -14.25 25.62
C SER A 71 11.69 -13.58 24.29
N THR A 72 12.98 -13.57 24.00
CA THR A 72 13.75 -12.74 23.08
C THR A 72 13.43 -12.94 21.59
N GLU A 73 13.77 -11.91 20.80
CA GLU A 73 13.88 -11.86 19.32
C GLU A 73 12.66 -11.36 18.53
N GLN A 74 12.20 -10.15 18.84
CA GLN A 74 11.51 -9.30 17.87
C GLN A 74 12.13 -7.92 17.88
N ALA A 75 12.53 -7.46 16.68
CA ALA A 75 13.08 -6.14 16.43
C ALA A 75 12.33 -5.07 17.24
N PRO A 76 13.05 -4.23 18.00
CA PRO A 76 12.43 -3.45 19.05
C PRO A 76 11.42 -2.49 18.44
N ALA A 77 10.18 -2.52 18.94
CA ALA A 77 9.26 -1.40 18.83
C ALA A 77 10.09 -0.12 19.03
N ARG A 78 10.22 0.69 17.97
CA ARG A 78 11.25 1.73 17.87
C ARG A 78 11.03 2.79 18.95
N ARG A 79 11.49 2.51 20.16
CA ARG A 79 11.49 3.45 21.28
C ARG A 79 12.35 4.64 20.85
N PHE A 80 11.75 5.82 20.90
CA PHE A 80 12.48 7.07 20.70
C PHE A 80 13.65 7.15 21.68
N SER A 81 14.83 7.46 21.16
CA SER A 81 16.03 7.68 21.96
C SER A 81 16.70 8.94 21.47
N ALA A 82 16.83 9.91 22.38
CA ALA A 82 17.47 11.19 22.14
C ALA A 82 18.90 11.02 21.62
N ALA A 83 19.68 10.11 22.25
CA ALA A 83 21.04 9.79 21.83
C ALA A 83 21.10 9.21 20.41
N ARG A 84 20.17 8.34 20.03
CA ARG A 84 20.12 7.80 18.66
C ARG A 84 19.73 8.83 17.61
N LEU A 85 18.90 9.81 17.97
CA LEU A 85 18.55 10.92 17.08
C LEU A 85 19.80 11.75 16.76
N ALA A 86 20.54 12.16 17.81
CA ALA A 86 21.78 12.92 17.66
C ALA A 86 22.83 12.16 16.86
N ALA A 87 23.02 10.87 17.13
CA ALA A 87 23.95 10.02 16.38
C ALA A 87 23.56 9.88 14.90
N HIS A 88 22.27 9.76 14.60
CA HIS A 88 21.78 9.67 13.22
C HIS A 88 22.00 10.97 12.45
N ARG A 89 21.67 12.11 13.06
CA ARG A 89 21.93 13.43 12.49
C ARG A 89 23.43 13.65 12.23
N GLY A 90 24.28 13.27 13.18
CA GLY A 90 25.73 13.31 13.04
C GLY A 90 26.25 12.44 11.89
N LYS A 91 25.72 11.22 11.74
CA LYS A 91 26.07 10.32 10.63
C LYS A 91 25.75 10.91 9.26
N LEU A 92 24.64 11.65 9.16
CA LEU A 92 24.24 12.34 7.94
C LEU A 92 24.98 13.68 7.73
N GLY A 93 25.68 14.20 8.75
CA GLY A 93 26.40 15.47 8.67
C GLY A 93 25.48 16.70 8.61
N LEU A 94 24.25 16.60 9.11
CA LEU A 94 23.25 17.66 9.01
C LEU A 94 23.22 18.56 10.25
N SER A 95 22.92 19.84 10.03
CA SER A 95 22.52 20.75 11.11
C SER A 95 21.15 20.34 11.66
N ALA A 96 20.83 20.73 12.90
CA ALA A 96 19.51 20.48 13.47
C ALA A 96 18.39 21.17 12.67
N ALA A 97 18.67 22.31 12.03
CA ALA A 97 17.74 23.02 11.17
C ALA A 97 17.43 22.21 9.89
N ALA A 98 18.45 21.74 9.18
CA ALA A 98 18.28 20.92 7.99
C ALA A 98 17.60 19.57 8.33
N TYR A 99 17.98 18.96 9.45
CA TYR A 99 17.31 17.75 9.93
C TYR A 99 15.85 18.01 10.31
N GLY A 100 15.55 19.18 10.89
CA GLY A 100 14.20 19.63 11.19
C GLY A 100 13.35 19.80 9.93
N GLN A 101 13.90 20.40 8.87
CA GLN A 101 13.22 20.56 7.57
C GLN A 101 12.78 19.20 7.00
N LEU A 102 13.63 18.17 7.06
CA LEU A 102 13.28 16.81 6.61
C LEU A 102 12.13 16.18 7.41
N VAL A 103 12.04 16.51 8.70
CA VAL A 103 11.04 15.95 9.62
C VAL A 103 9.77 16.82 9.68
N GLY A 104 9.81 18.04 9.12
CA GLY A 104 8.72 19.01 9.18
C GLY A 104 8.62 19.74 10.53
N VAL A 105 9.72 19.91 11.25
CA VAL A 105 9.78 20.62 12.54
C VAL A 105 10.90 21.65 12.59
N SER A 106 10.83 22.59 13.54
CA SER A 106 11.91 23.56 13.73
C SER A 106 13.20 22.89 14.25
N GLY A 107 14.36 23.45 13.91
CA GLY A 107 15.65 22.96 14.42
C GLY A 107 15.76 23.02 15.95
N GLN A 108 15.09 23.99 16.59
CA GLN A 108 15.01 24.09 18.05
C GLN A 108 14.29 22.88 18.66
N THR A 109 13.24 22.39 18.00
CA THR A 109 12.51 21.19 18.45
C THR A 109 13.41 19.96 18.40
N ILE A 110 14.24 19.82 17.37
CA ILE A 110 15.24 18.74 17.27
C ILE A 110 16.23 18.81 18.43
N TYR A 111 16.75 20.00 18.76
CA TYR A 111 17.64 20.15 19.92
C TYR A 111 16.98 19.79 21.24
N HIS A 112 15.71 20.20 21.46
CA HIS A 112 14.98 19.83 22.67
C HIS A 112 14.77 18.32 22.79
N TRP A 113 14.58 17.63 21.67
CA TRP A 113 14.49 16.17 21.63
C TRP A 113 15.83 15.48 21.85
N GLU A 114 16.91 15.99 21.27
CA GLU A 114 18.29 15.49 21.47
C GLU A 114 18.75 15.66 22.92
N GLN A 115 18.33 16.75 23.58
CA GLN A 115 18.59 17.02 24.99
C GLN A 115 17.62 16.32 25.95
N GLY A 116 16.59 15.64 25.43
CA GLY A 116 15.57 14.98 26.25
C GLY A 116 14.61 15.91 26.99
N LYS A 117 14.66 17.22 26.72
CA LYS A 117 13.75 18.24 27.31
C LYS A 117 12.30 18.07 26.86
N ALA A 118 12.09 17.51 25.68
CA ALA A 118 10.76 17.22 25.14
C ALA A 118 10.77 15.87 24.41
N ARG A 119 9.59 15.26 24.27
CA ARG A 119 9.41 13.98 23.58
C ARG A 119 8.54 14.15 22.34
N PRO A 120 8.91 13.58 21.18
CA PRO A 120 8.11 13.69 19.97
C PRO A 120 6.74 13.01 20.14
N ARG A 121 5.69 13.64 19.58
CA ARG A 121 4.34 13.07 19.48
C ARG A 121 4.30 11.95 18.44
N ALA A 122 3.23 11.16 18.43
CA ALA A 122 3.10 9.99 17.55
C ALA A 122 3.34 10.30 16.05
N ALA A 123 2.79 11.41 15.53
CA ALA A 123 3.01 11.84 14.14
C ALA A 123 4.49 12.18 13.86
N GLN A 124 5.17 12.81 14.82
CA GLN A 124 6.59 13.18 14.70
C GLN A 124 7.50 11.96 14.79
N LEU A 125 7.11 10.93 15.56
CA LEU A 125 7.82 9.65 15.58
C LEU A 125 7.74 8.92 14.24
N GLN A 126 6.61 9.01 13.53
CA GLN A 126 6.47 8.45 12.19
C GLN A 126 7.36 9.19 11.19
N ALA A 127 7.37 10.53 11.22
CA ALA A 127 8.26 11.34 10.40
C ALA A 127 9.74 11.00 10.64
N LEU A 128 10.16 10.91 11.91
CA LEU A 128 11.52 10.47 12.29
C LEU A 128 11.84 9.05 11.82
N ALA A 129 10.87 8.14 11.82
CA ALA A 129 11.05 6.77 11.35
C ALA A 129 11.24 6.70 9.82
N GLY A 130 10.59 7.60 9.07
CA GLY A 130 10.78 7.75 7.62
C GLY A 130 12.19 8.24 7.28
N VAL A 131 12.67 9.28 7.98
CA VAL A 131 14.02 9.84 7.75
C VAL A 131 15.13 8.84 8.12
N ARG A 132 14.89 7.92 9.05
CA ARG A 132 15.88 6.89 9.47
C ARG A 132 16.25 5.91 8.35
N GLY A 133 15.40 5.75 7.33
CA GLY A 133 15.68 4.90 6.17
C GLY A 133 16.42 5.61 5.03
N MET A 134 16.57 6.94 5.09
CA MET A 134 17.11 7.74 4.00
C MET A 134 18.65 7.72 4.01
N GLY A 135 19.24 7.52 2.83
CA GLY A 135 20.69 7.67 2.62
C GLY A 135 21.09 9.14 2.49
N LYS A 136 22.41 9.42 2.56
CA LYS A 136 22.94 10.79 2.36
C LYS A 136 22.51 11.42 1.02
N ARG A 137 22.35 10.61 -0.03
CA ARG A 137 21.92 11.04 -1.37
C ARG A 137 20.45 11.48 -1.38
N ASP A 138 19.57 10.68 -0.78
CA ASP A 138 18.13 10.98 -0.69
C ASP A 138 17.89 12.24 0.15
N VAL A 139 18.65 12.39 1.23
CA VAL A 139 18.64 13.57 2.10
C VAL A 139 19.01 14.84 1.33
N GLN A 140 20.05 14.78 0.48
CA GLN A 140 20.45 15.92 -0.34
C GLN A 140 19.39 16.28 -1.37
N GLN A 141 18.77 15.29 -2.02
CA GLN A 141 17.66 15.53 -2.96
C GLN A 141 16.47 16.20 -2.28
N HIS A 142 16.07 15.72 -1.10
CA HIS A 142 14.98 16.29 -0.33
C HIS A 142 15.26 17.72 0.14
N LEU A 143 16.50 18.03 0.54
CA LEU A 143 16.87 19.38 0.94
C LEU A 143 17.05 20.34 -0.25
N SER A 144 17.34 19.83 -1.45
CA SER A 144 17.38 20.64 -2.68
C SER A 144 16.01 20.87 -3.31
N ALA A 145 15.03 20.02 -3.00
CA ALA A 145 13.67 20.10 -3.53
C ALA A 145 12.69 20.84 -2.60
N ALA A 146 13.13 21.21 -1.39
CA ALA A 146 12.38 21.99 -0.41
C ALA A 146 12.82 23.46 -0.42
#